data_AF-A0A7J7IR75-F1
#
_entry.id   AF-A0A7J7IR75-F1
#
_cell.length_a   1.000
_cell.length_b   1.000
_cell.length_c   1.000
_cell.angle_alpha   90.00
_cell.angle_beta   90.00
_cell.angle_gamma   90.00
#
_symmetry.space_group_name_H-M   'P 1'
#
loop_
_entity.id
_entity.type
_entity.pdbx_description
1 polymer ?
#
loop_
_entity_poly.entity_id
_entity_poly.type
_entity_poly.pdbx_seq_one_letter_code
_entity_poly.pdbx_strand_id
1 'polypeptide(L)'
;MLKLMKEKNISLDVELGPEKMSTLHLAVNVQDKKILKYLLSECNIRINATDAGGESALHYAVKSRSLEICEVLLKKGVNVNKQDKCGRTALHTAIGQLISDPVSSIS
;
A
#
# COMPACT_ATOMS: atom_id res chain seq x y z
N MET A 1 3.31 16.28 12.92
CA MET A 1 1.99 16.50 12.28
C MET A 1 1.03 15.33 12.48
N LEU A 2 1.29 14.09 12.03
CA LEU A 2 0.36 12.95 12.21
C LEU A 2 0.00 12.66 13.68
N LYS A 3 0.96 12.76 14.60
CA LYS A 3 0.72 12.65 16.06
C LYS A 3 -0.29 13.70 16.53
N LEU A 4 -0.07 14.96 16.15
CA LEU A 4 -0.96 16.07 16.48
C LEU A 4 -2.38 15.86 15.91
N MET A 5 -2.50 15.35 14.68
CA MET A 5 -3.82 15.05 14.09
C MET A 5 -4.57 14.00 14.91
N LYS A 6 -3.88 12.93 15.33
CA LYS A 6 -4.44 11.92 16.24
C LYS A 6 -4.83 12.52 17.59
N GLU A 7 -3.96 13.32 18.21
CA GLU A 7 -4.23 14.00 19.50
C GLU A 7 -5.44 14.94 19.42
N LYS A 8 -5.68 15.53 18.26
CA LYS A 8 -6.87 16.36 17.97
C LYS A 8 -8.09 15.54 17.55
N ASN A 9 -8.05 14.21 17.67
CA ASN A 9 -9.11 13.29 17.24
C ASN A 9 -9.52 13.46 15.76
N ILE A 10 -8.59 13.90 14.91
CA ILE A 10 -8.82 13.99 13.47
C ILE A 10 -8.72 12.58 12.90
N SER A 11 -9.74 12.14 12.18
CA SER A 11 -9.73 10.85 11.49
C SER A 11 -8.60 10.81 10.47
N LEU A 12 -7.80 9.74 10.53
CA LEU A 12 -6.77 9.44 9.54
C LEU A 12 -7.22 8.36 8.55
N ASP A 13 -8.41 7.78 8.71
CA ASP A 13 -8.99 6.87 7.73
C ASP A 13 -9.78 7.65 6.69
N VAL A 14 -9.07 8.30 5.77
CA VAL A 14 -9.65 9.14 4.72
C VAL A 14 -9.24 8.64 3.35
N GLU A 15 -10.10 8.88 2.37
CA GLU A 15 -9.83 8.68 0.94
C GLU A 15 -9.69 10.06 0.28
N LEU A 16 -8.66 10.26 -0.53
CA LEU A 16 -8.31 11.55 -1.11
C LEU A 16 -8.26 11.48 -2.65
N GLY A 17 -8.74 12.56 -3.27
CA GLY A 17 -8.68 12.77 -4.73
C GLY A 17 -9.60 11.85 -5.55
N PRO A 18 -9.62 12.04 -6.89
CA PRO A 18 -10.41 11.22 -7.80
C PRO A 18 -9.95 9.75 -7.80
N GLU A 19 -8.68 9.52 -7.49
CA GLU A 19 -8.07 8.19 -7.36
C GLU A 19 -8.52 7.43 -6.10
N LYS A 20 -9.30 8.05 -5.20
CA LYS A 20 -9.77 7.43 -3.95
C LYS A 20 -8.66 6.80 -3.12
N MET A 21 -7.48 7.42 -3.10
CA MET A 21 -6.34 6.88 -2.39
C MET A 21 -6.57 7.01 -0.88
N SER A 22 -6.53 5.88 -0.18
CA SER A 22 -6.54 5.92 1.30
C SER A 22 -5.23 6.46 1.86
N THR A 23 -5.25 6.91 3.11
CA THR A 23 -4.04 7.30 3.87
C THR A 23 -2.94 6.23 3.82
N LEU A 24 -3.30 4.94 3.78
CA LEU A 24 -2.32 3.86 3.67
C LEU A 24 -1.63 3.82 2.30
N HIS A 25 -2.35 4.07 1.21
CA HIS A 25 -1.76 4.18 -0.13
C HIS A 25 -0.75 5.33 -0.19
N LEU A 26 -1.11 6.49 0.38
CA LEU A 26 -0.22 7.64 0.45
C LEU A 26 1.04 7.34 1.27
N ALA A 27 0.89 6.68 2.42
CA ALA A 27 2.03 6.30 3.25
C ALA A 27 2.99 5.34 2.54
N VAL A 28 2.46 4.40 1.77
CA VAL A 28 3.26 3.52 0.91
C VAL A 28 3.97 4.34 -0.17
N ASN A 29 3.27 5.25 -0.87
CA ASN A 29 3.88 6.09 -1.91
C ASN A 29 5.01 6.99 -1.40
N VAL A 30 4.92 7.48 -0.17
CA VAL A 30 5.97 8.29 0.47
C VAL A 30 7.26 7.49 0.74
N GLN A 31 7.17 6.16 0.77
CA GLN A 31 8.28 5.24 1.04
C GLN A 31 8.95 5.42 2.41
N ASP A 32 8.31 6.13 3.36
CA ASP A 32 8.81 6.28 4.72
C ASP A 32 8.23 5.20 5.65
N LYS A 33 9.08 4.23 5.99
CA LYS A 33 8.77 3.12 6.89
C LYS A 33 8.35 3.56 8.29
N LYS A 34 8.87 4.67 8.83
CA LYS A 34 8.49 5.15 10.16
C LYS A 34 7.05 5.65 10.14
N ILE A 35 6.67 6.39 9.10
CA ILE A 35 5.30 6.86 8.89
C ILE A 35 4.36 5.67 8.71
N LEU A 36 4.72 4.73 7.84
CA LEU A 36 3.92 3.53 7.59
C LEU A 36 3.71 2.71 8.87
N LYS A 37 4.78 2.41 9.61
CA LYS A 37 4.68 1.68 10.88
C LYS A 37 3.81 2.40 11.90
N TYR A 38 3.99 3.70 12.06
CA TYR A 38 3.18 4.51 12.97
C TYR A 38 1.70 4.46 12.61
N LEU A 39 1.35 4.58 11.33
CA LEU A 39 -0.04 4.48 10.88
C LEU A 39 -0.63 3.09 11.14
N LEU A 40 0.14 2.03 10.88
CA LEU A 40 -0.33 0.65 11.05
C LEU A 40 -0.38 0.20 12.52
N SER A 41 0.45 0.73 13.42
CA SER A 41 0.44 0.35 14.84
C SER A 41 -0.43 1.25 15.69
N GLU A 42 -0.39 2.56 15.45
CA GLU A 42 -0.98 3.55 16.33
C GLU A 42 -2.32 4.10 15.84
N CYS A 43 -2.69 3.88 14.59
CA CYS A 43 -3.89 4.48 14.00
C CYS A 43 -4.90 3.41 13.59
N ASN A 44 -6.18 3.69 13.84
CA ASN A 44 -7.28 2.83 13.42
C ASN A 44 -7.67 3.14 11.97
N ILE A 45 -6.91 2.60 11.01
CA ILE A 45 -7.11 2.84 9.57
C ILE A 45 -7.53 1.56 8.84
N ARG A 46 -8.28 1.69 7.73
CA ARG A 46 -8.65 0.54 6.89
C ARG A 46 -7.45 0.05 6.09
N ILE A 47 -6.86 -1.06 6.54
CA ILE A 47 -5.67 -1.64 5.91
C ILE A 47 -5.92 -2.32 4.56
N ASN A 48 -7.18 -2.65 4.26
CA ASN A 48 -7.61 -3.33 3.03
C ASN A 48 -8.42 -2.44 2.08
N ALA A 49 -8.36 -1.12 2.29
CA ALA A 49 -8.93 -0.16 1.36
C ALA A 49 -8.27 -0.31 -0.03
N THR A 50 -9.02 0.03 -1.06
CA THR A 50 -8.55 0.05 -2.44
C THR A 50 -8.77 1.42 -3.04
N ASP A 51 -7.88 1.81 -3.94
CA ASP A 51 -8.02 3.02 -4.75
C ASP A 51 -9.16 2.88 -5.80
N ALA A 52 -9.30 3.88 -6.67
CA ALA A 52 -10.27 3.89 -7.75
C ALA A 52 -10.00 2.81 -8.80
N GLY A 53 -8.77 2.31 -8.93
CA GLY A 53 -8.38 1.16 -9.76
C GLY A 53 -8.65 -0.19 -9.12
N GLY A 54 -9.10 -0.23 -7.86
CA GLY A 54 -9.22 -1.47 -7.07
C GLY A 54 -7.89 -1.96 -6.49
N GLU A 55 -6.80 -1.22 -6.70
CA GLU A 55 -5.49 -1.56 -6.19
C GLU A 55 -5.42 -1.32 -4.69
N SER A 56 -4.80 -2.25 -3.97
CA SER A 56 -4.54 -2.12 -2.54
C SER A 56 -3.16 -1.52 -2.28
N ALA A 57 -2.91 -1.12 -1.03
CA ALA A 57 -1.58 -0.68 -0.58
C ALA A 57 -0.44 -1.68 -0.90
N LEU A 58 -0.75 -2.98 -0.95
CA LEU A 58 0.23 -4.01 -1.32
C LEU A 58 0.58 -3.97 -2.83
N HIS A 59 -0.38 -3.64 -3.70
CA HIS A 59 -0.09 -3.44 -5.13
C HIS A 59 0.90 -2.30 -5.32
N TYR A 60 0.68 -1.17 -4.62
CA TYR A 60 1.58 -0.02 -4.67
C TYR A 60 2.98 -0.35 -4.14
N ALA A 61 3.08 -1.11 -3.04
CA ALA A 61 4.36 -1.52 -2.48
C ALA A 61 5.17 -2.43 -3.43
N VAL A 62 4.48 -3.33 -4.13
CA VAL A 62 5.09 -4.16 -5.18
C VAL A 62 5.50 -3.30 -6.37
N LYS A 63 4.63 -2.38 -6.81
CA LYS A 63 4.93 -1.47 -7.93
C LYS A 63 6.18 -0.63 -7.66
N SER A 64 6.37 -0.19 -6.43
CA SER A 64 7.55 0.56 -5.98
C SER A 64 8.78 -0.31 -5.73
N ARG A 65 8.70 -1.63 -5.94
CA ARG A 65 9.78 -2.62 -5.71
C ARG A 65 10.36 -2.56 -4.30
N SER A 66 9.56 -2.16 -3.32
CA SER A 66 10.01 -1.92 -1.94
C SER A 66 9.73 -3.15 -1.08
N LEU A 67 10.72 -4.05 -1.01
CA LEU A 67 10.63 -5.28 -0.20
C LEU A 67 10.31 -4.97 1.27
N GLU A 68 10.93 -3.93 1.83
CA GLU A 68 10.71 -3.56 3.22
C GLU A 68 9.28 -3.10 3.51
N ILE A 69 8.66 -2.36 2.60
CA ILE A 69 7.27 -1.93 2.75
C ILE A 69 6.32 -3.11 2.56
N CYS A 70 6.62 -3.99 1.59
CA CYS A 70 5.88 -5.23 1.41
C CYS A 70 5.89 -6.05 2.72
N GLU A 71 7.05 -6.24 3.34
CA GLU A 71 7.16 -6.96 4.62
C GLU A 71 6.34 -6.32 5.73
N VAL A 72 6.37 -4.99 5.86
CA VAL A 72 5.61 -4.28 6.89
C VAL A 72 4.10 -4.48 6.69
N LEU A 73 3.62 -4.38 5.46
CA LEU A 73 2.20 -4.60 5.14
C LEU A 73 1.79 -6.06 5.39
N LEU A 74 2.61 -7.03 4.95
CA LEU A 74 2.36 -8.46 5.14
C LEU A 74 2.28 -8.83 6.62
N LYS A 75 3.21 -8.32 7.45
CA LYS A 75 3.19 -8.52 8.91
C LYS A 75 1.93 -7.96 9.57
N LYS A 76 1.28 -6.96 8.97
CA LYS A 76 0.06 -6.36 9.49
C LYS A 76 -1.22 -7.12 9.08
N GLY A 77 -1.11 -8.14 8.24
CA GLY A 77 -2.25 -8.97 7.84
C GLY A 77 -3.15 -8.31 6.79
N VAL A 78 -2.58 -7.53 5.87
CA VAL A 78 -3.31 -7.08 4.68
C VAL A 78 -3.78 -8.28 3.85
N ASN A 79 -4.92 -8.15 3.16
CA ASN A 79 -5.42 -9.17 2.27
C ASN A 79 -4.53 -9.25 1.02
N VAL A 80 -3.66 -10.24 0.98
CA VAL A 80 -2.72 -10.50 -0.13
C VAL A 80 -3.41 -10.89 -1.44
N ASN A 81 -4.64 -11.40 -1.35
CA ASN A 81 -5.44 -11.85 -2.48
C ASN A 81 -6.43 -10.79 -2.96
N LYS A 82 -6.33 -9.54 -2.46
CA LYS A 82 -7.16 -8.46 -2.97
C LYS A 82 -6.88 -8.29 -4.47
N GLN A 83 -7.94 -8.23 -5.26
CA GLN A 83 -7.86 -8.05 -6.70
C GLN A 83 -8.17 -6.60 -7.09
N ASP A 84 -7.42 -6.08 -8.05
CA ASP A 84 -7.74 -4.85 -8.75
C ASP A 84 -8.94 -5.03 -9.70
N LYS A 85 -9.35 -3.96 -10.40
CA LYS A 85 -10.46 -4.00 -11.36
C LYS A 85 -10.20 -4.91 -12.57
N CYS A 86 -8.95 -5.29 -12.83
CA CYS A 86 -8.58 -6.24 -13.86
C CYS A 86 -8.49 -7.69 -13.33
N GLY A 87 -8.85 -7.94 -12.07
CA GLY A 87 -8.73 -9.25 -11.43
C GLY A 87 -7.31 -9.62 -11.01
N ARG A 88 -6.35 -8.69 -11.08
CA ARG A 88 -4.94 -8.93 -10.74
C ARG A 88 -4.74 -8.74 -9.25
N THR A 89 -3.92 -9.60 -8.66
CA THR A 89 -3.41 -9.44 -7.29
C THR A 89 -2.04 -8.77 -7.30
N ALA A 90 -1.53 -8.38 -6.13
CA ALA A 90 -0.18 -7.84 -6.01
C ALA A 90 0.90 -8.81 -6.55
N LEU A 91 0.67 -10.13 -6.46
CA LEU A 91 1.55 -11.13 -7.06
C LEU A 91 1.55 -11.07 -8.59
N HIS A 92 0.38 -10.93 -9.22
CA HIS A 92 0.30 -10.75 -10.68
C HIS A 92 1.09 -9.51 -11.12
N THR A 93 1.02 -8.42 -10.36
CA THR A 93 1.82 -7.22 -10.61
C THR A 93 3.32 -7.49 -10.51
N ALA A 94 3.77 -8.23 -9.48
CA ALA A 94 5.18 -8.57 -9.30
C ALA A 94 5.73 -9.38 -10.49
N ILE A 95 5.00 -10.42 -10.91
CA ILE A 95 5.38 -11.26 -12.06
C ILE A 95 5.37 -10.45 -13.36
N GLY A 96 4.37 -9.59 -13.55
CA GLY A 96 4.29 -8.70 -14.71
C GLY A 96 5.52 -7.78 -14.83
N GLN A 97 6.02 -7.26 -13.70
CA GLN A 97 7.22 -6.42 -13.67
C GLN A 97 8.49 -7.16 -14.03
N LEU A 98 8.62 -8.44 -13.63
CA LEU A 98 9.75 -9.28 -14.03
C LEU A 98 9.73 -9.50 -15.55
N ILE A 99 8.60 -9.95 -16.10
CA ILE A 99 8.50 -10.25 -17.54
C ILE A 99 8.69 -9.00 -18.40
N SER A 100 8.26 -7.81 -17.93
CA SER A 100 8.46 -6.55 -18.64
C SER A 100 9.87 -5.98 -18.53
N ASP A 101 10.66 -6.41 -17.53
CA ASP A 101 12.05 -5.99 -17.39
C ASP A 101 12.96 -6.87 -18.26
N PRO A 102 13.59 -6.32 -19.32
CA PRO A 102 14.48 -7.10 -20.17
C PRO A 102 15.73 -7.62 -19.44
N VAL A 103 16.00 -7.14 -18.21
CA VAL A 103 17.19 -7.48 -17.41
C VAL A 103 16.94 -8.62 -16.43
N SER A 104 15.69 -9.08 -16.26
CA SER A 104 15.36 -10.11 -15.25
C SER A 104 15.30 -11.55 -15.83
N SER A 105 15.84 -11.76 -17.02
CA SER A 105 16.10 -13.10 -17.54
C SER A 105 17.22 -13.76 -16.73
N ILE A 106 16.82 -14.34 -15.59
CA ILE A 106 17.50 -15.39 -14.84
C ILE A 106 19.01 -15.12 -14.65
N SER A 107 19.36 -14.39 -13.59
CA SER A 107 20.69 -14.47 -12.97
C SER A 107 20.56 -15.02 -11.57
#